data_AF-A0AAD5ZMV8-F1
#
_entry.id   AF-A0AAD5ZMV8-F1
#
_cell.length_a   1.000
_cell.length_b   1.000
_cell.length_c   1.000
_cell.angle_alpha   90.00
_cell.angle_beta   90.00
_cell.angle_gamma   90.00
#
_symmetry.space_group_name_H-M   'P 1'
#
loop_
_entity.id
_entity.type
_entity.pdbx_description
1 polymer ?
#
loop_
_entity_poly.entity_id
_entity_poly.type
_entity_poly.pdbx_seq_one_letter_code
_entity_poly.pdbx_strand_id
1 'polypeptide(L)'
;MMLKTLWKLASKEFEHVPFVQLLKAKYLSANCLWFASMPSACTKLWRALLNTRHVLQPCISWQLGAGDKCSVFGEPWHHFWKVLKPRGATQRNLMITDLTEDQGRAWSHDKLVEFLGTGPALQIICTLPHPPMRNASSGDRLIFSATKSGNFSFKRACSLLQGPVQQLQPMQTDLHKIIWHCPGLLPRVRLFLWKLLNNAIPTRGTYAAKLGQVAPPCSVCDQGTEDTMHVLFHCPFARSLWFSSGFAIRTELLPPTSTEMLYAISQRLQGEEFVRFANLLWGFWKQRCDTIFRGTRLSINRISHMGAAFDHLSRLSNTMTIPKPLRHIWHAISAQDPLTASCFVDGSFSSNISNGGWAYVVCSQGILIQYELCAGSVSSPFQSEIFAMHMALKAVEQLSLQ
;
A
#
# COMPACT_ATOMS: atom_id res chain seq x y z
N MET A 1 -0.43 0.24 -7.50
CA MET A 1 -0.45 -1.24 -7.53
C MET A 1 -1.15 -1.78 -8.79
N MET A 2 -2.41 -1.42 -9.05
CA MET A 2 -3.22 -1.95 -10.17
C MET A 2 -2.57 -1.84 -11.54
N LEU A 3 -2.05 -0.66 -11.92
CA LEU A 3 -1.39 -0.45 -13.22
C LEU A 3 -0.18 -1.37 -13.43
N LYS A 4 0.60 -1.65 -12.37
CA LYS A 4 1.75 -2.56 -12.44
C LYS A 4 1.30 -4.01 -12.61
N THR A 5 0.22 -4.40 -11.93
CA THR A 5 -0.41 -5.71 -12.10
C THR A 5 -0.95 -5.89 -13.51
N LEU A 6 -1.61 -4.88 -14.06
CA LEU A 6 -2.15 -4.89 -15.42
C LEU A 6 -1.03 -4.96 -16.46
N TRP A 7 0.07 -4.21 -16.28
CA TRP A 7 1.26 -4.33 -17.12
C TRP A 7 1.82 -5.75 -17.15
N LYS A 8 1.96 -6.38 -15.98
CA LYS A 8 2.42 -7.77 -15.89
C LYS A 8 1.48 -8.75 -16.58
N LEU A 9 0.17 -8.49 -16.53
CA LEU A 9 -0.82 -9.33 -17.19
C LEU A 9 -0.76 -9.19 -18.73
N ALA A 10 -0.43 -8.00 -19.22
CA ALA A 10 -0.27 -7.70 -20.64
C ALA A 10 1.06 -8.19 -21.23
N SER A 11 2.15 -8.17 -20.45
CA SER A 11 3.48 -8.52 -20.93
C SER A 11 3.73 -10.03 -20.86
N LYS A 12 4.24 -10.59 -21.97
CA LYS A 12 4.65 -12.00 -22.03
C LYS A 12 5.87 -12.33 -21.17
N GLU A 13 6.67 -11.32 -20.81
CA GLU A 13 7.82 -11.49 -19.90
C GLU A 13 7.41 -12.06 -18.53
N PHE A 14 6.14 -11.86 -18.09
CA PHE A 14 5.66 -12.27 -16.78
C PHE A 14 4.70 -13.48 -16.80
N GLU A 15 4.63 -14.23 -17.91
CA GLU A 15 3.74 -15.40 -18.01
C GLU A 15 4.11 -16.55 -17.07
N HIS A 16 5.37 -16.60 -16.62
CA HIS A 16 5.83 -17.56 -15.61
C HIS A 16 5.37 -17.20 -14.19
N VAL A 17 4.82 -16.00 -13.96
CA VAL A 17 4.44 -15.54 -12.63
C VAL A 17 3.10 -16.16 -12.21
N PRO A 18 2.98 -16.85 -11.06
CA PRO A 18 1.79 -17.64 -10.72
C PRO A 18 0.48 -16.87 -10.72
N PHE A 19 0.46 -15.63 -10.20
CA PHE A 19 -0.77 -14.84 -10.19
C PHE A 19 -1.20 -14.43 -11.62
N VAL A 20 -0.25 -14.27 -12.55
CA VAL A 20 -0.54 -13.96 -13.95
C VAL A 20 -1.17 -15.18 -14.61
N GLN A 21 -0.60 -16.37 -14.42
CA GLN A 21 -1.16 -17.62 -14.92
C GLN A 21 -2.58 -17.86 -14.40
N LEU A 22 -2.80 -17.68 -13.09
CA LEU A 22 -4.11 -17.84 -12.46
C LEU A 22 -5.15 -16.88 -13.05
N LEU A 23 -4.80 -15.60 -13.22
CA LEU A 23 -5.73 -14.61 -13.77
C LEU A 23 -6.01 -14.86 -15.27
N LYS A 24 -4.99 -15.23 -16.05
CA LYS A 24 -5.16 -15.58 -17.46
C LYS A 24 -6.05 -16.82 -17.62
N ALA A 25 -5.78 -17.89 -16.88
CA ALA A 25 -6.58 -19.12 -16.93
C ALA A 25 -8.04 -18.89 -16.53
N LYS A 26 -8.28 -18.10 -15.48
CA LYS A 26 -9.62 -17.84 -14.96
C LYS A 26 -10.46 -16.90 -15.82
N TYR A 27 -9.85 -15.87 -16.40
CA TYR A 27 -10.61 -14.77 -17.02
C TYR A 27 -10.31 -14.52 -18.51
N LEU A 28 -9.22 -15.07 -19.05
CA LEU A 28 -8.72 -14.78 -20.39
C LEU A 28 -8.54 -16.05 -21.25
N SER A 29 -9.16 -17.17 -20.87
CA SER A 29 -9.02 -18.45 -21.58
C SER A 29 -9.42 -18.41 -23.06
N ALA A 30 -10.35 -17.52 -23.44
CA ALA A 30 -10.81 -17.35 -24.81
C ALA A 30 -10.72 -15.90 -25.33
N ASN A 31 -10.30 -14.96 -24.49
CA ASN A 31 -10.31 -13.53 -24.78
C ASN A 31 -8.95 -12.91 -24.47
N CYS A 32 -8.49 -11.97 -25.31
CA CYS A 32 -7.34 -11.17 -24.94
C CYS A 32 -7.70 -10.16 -23.84
N LEU A 33 -6.70 -9.73 -23.07
CA LEU A 33 -6.85 -8.79 -21.95
C LEU A 33 -7.66 -7.54 -22.32
N TRP A 34 -7.43 -7.04 -23.54
CA TRP A 34 -7.95 -5.77 -24.00
C TRP A 34 -9.42 -5.83 -24.45
N PHE A 35 -9.89 -7.00 -24.90
CA PHE A 35 -11.28 -7.22 -25.33
C PHE A 35 -12.11 -8.03 -24.33
N ALA A 36 -11.53 -8.50 -23.23
CA ALA A 36 -12.24 -9.23 -22.19
C ALA A 36 -13.45 -8.42 -21.65
N SER A 37 -14.63 -9.03 -21.62
CA SER A 37 -15.84 -8.44 -21.02
C SER A 37 -15.80 -8.59 -19.50
N MET A 38 -16.57 -7.75 -18.80
CA MET A 38 -16.74 -7.85 -17.34
C MET A 38 -17.66 -9.05 -17.03
N PRO A 39 -17.20 -10.09 -16.32
CA PRO A 39 -18.07 -11.20 -15.93
C PRO A 39 -19.06 -10.76 -14.84
N SER A 40 -20.26 -11.35 -14.83
CA SER A 40 -21.29 -11.10 -13.81
C SER A 40 -20.77 -11.41 -12.39
N ALA A 41 -20.09 -12.54 -12.23
CA ALA A 41 -19.37 -12.92 -11.02
C ALA A 41 -17.86 -12.81 -11.22
N CYS A 42 -17.22 -11.82 -10.59
CA CYS A 42 -15.77 -11.67 -10.61
C CYS A 42 -15.23 -11.07 -9.30
N THR A 43 -13.96 -11.33 -9.02
CA THR A 43 -13.29 -10.80 -7.83
C THR A 43 -13.19 -9.28 -7.89
N LYS A 44 -13.18 -8.62 -6.73
CA LYS A 44 -12.95 -7.16 -6.64
C LYS A 44 -11.66 -6.73 -7.36
N LEU A 45 -10.63 -7.57 -7.31
CA LEU A 45 -9.37 -7.37 -8.03
C LEU A 45 -9.57 -7.34 -9.55
N TRP A 46 -10.27 -8.33 -10.13
CA TRP A 46 -10.48 -8.39 -11.58
C TRP A 46 -11.31 -7.22 -12.09
N ARG A 47 -12.38 -6.88 -11.36
CA ARG A 47 -13.21 -5.71 -11.65
C ARG A 47 -12.38 -4.44 -11.64
N ALA A 48 -11.52 -4.25 -10.64
CA ALA A 48 -10.63 -3.11 -10.57
C ALA A 48 -9.59 -3.10 -11.71
N LEU A 49 -9.04 -4.26 -12.11
CA LEU A 49 -8.09 -4.36 -13.23
C LEU A 49 -8.74 -3.93 -14.55
N LEU A 50 -9.90 -4.49 -14.88
CA LEU A 50 -10.64 -4.14 -16.08
C LEU A 50 -11.06 -2.67 -16.09
N ASN A 51 -11.53 -2.14 -14.95
CA ASN A 51 -11.86 -0.72 -14.84
C ASN A 51 -10.65 0.17 -15.06
N THR A 52 -9.44 -0.24 -14.69
CA THR A 52 -8.21 0.55 -14.93
C THR A 52 -7.58 0.34 -16.32
N ARG A 53 -8.11 -0.57 -17.15
CA ARG A 53 -7.45 -0.96 -18.41
C ARG A 53 -7.32 0.16 -19.43
N HIS A 54 -8.35 1.00 -19.53
CA HIS A 54 -8.46 2.08 -20.49
C HIS A 54 -7.39 3.15 -20.31
N VAL A 55 -6.80 3.22 -19.11
CA VAL A 55 -5.71 4.15 -18.76
C VAL A 55 -4.40 3.69 -19.37
N LEU A 56 -4.15 2.38 -19.33
CA LEU A 56 -2.87 1.81 -19.72
C LEU A 56 -2.82 1.51 -21.22
N GLN A 57 -3.96 1.13 -21.81
CA GLN A 57 -4.07 0.74 -23.22
C GLN A 57 -3.54 1.79 -24.22
N PRO A 58 -3.77 3.11 -24.08
CA PRO A 58 -3.23 4.12 -25.01
C PRO A 58 -1.72 4.29 -24.91
N CYS A 59 -1.12 3.86 -23.80
CA CYS A 59 0.30 4.02 -23.51
C CYS A 59 1.10 2.72 -23.74
N ILE A 60 0.45 1.71 -24.32
CA ILE A 60 1.05 0.42 -24.61
C ILE A 60 1.10 0.22 -26.11
N SER A 61 2.25 -0.23 -26.59
CA SER A 61 2.39 -0.75 -27.94
C SER A 61 3.32 -1.96 -27.90
N TRP A 62 3.06 -2.97 -28.73
CA TRP A 62 4.06 -3.99 -29.02
C TRP A 62 5.08 -3.42 -30.00
N GLN A 63 6.36 -3.65 -29.70
CA GLN A 63 7.45 -3.49 -30.64
C GLN A 63 7.80 -4.85 -31.19
N LEU A 64 7.68 -4.99 -32.51
CA LEU A 64 7.95 -6.24 -33.19
C LEU A 64 9.45 -6.37 -33.43
N GLY A 65 10.00 -7.47 -32.94
CA GLY A 65 11.35 -7.92 -33.23
C GLY A 65 11.27 -9.04 -34.28
N ALA A 66 11.04 -10.27 -33.82
CA ALA A 66 10.85 -11.46 -34.64
C ALA A 66 9.39 -11.70 -35.09
N GLY A 67 8.41 -11.04 -34.45
CA GLY A 67 6.98 -11.13 -34.77
C GLY A 67 6.29 -12.42 -34.29
N ASP A 68 7.03 -13.36 -33.70
CA ASP A 68 6.61 -14.70 -33.29
C ASP A 68 5.75 -14.70 -32.02
N LYS A 69 5.71 -13.57 -31.32
CA LYS A 69 5.04 -13.40 -30.03
C LYS A 69 3.97 -12.35 -30.09
N CYS A 70 3.73 -11.69 -31.22
CA CYS A 70 2.64 -10.73 -31.34
C CYS A 70 1.41 -11.28 -32.05
N SER A 71 0.27 -11.34 -31.33
CA SER A 71 -1.01 -11.74 -31.94
C SER A 71 -1.64 -10.60 -32.72
N VAL A 72 -2.07 -10.87 -33.95
CA VAL A 72 -2.69 -9.88 -34.87
C VAL A 72 -3.90 -9.23 -34.23
N PHE A 73 -4.79 -10.02 -33.61
CA PHE A 73 -6.04 -9.52 -33.01
C PHE A 73 -5.96 -9.41 -31.48
N GLY A 74 -5.01 -10.09 -30.85
CA GLY A 74 -4.91 -10.13 -29.39
C GLY A 74 -4.22 -8.92 -28.78
N GLU A 75 -3.35 -8.24 -29.53
CA GLU A 75 -2.33 -7.36 -28.94
C GLU A 75 -2.16 -6.01 -29.66
N PRO A 76 -1.96 -4.90 -28.93
CA PRO A 76 -1.87 -3.57 -29.51
C PRO A 76 -0.51 -3.33 -30.16
N TRP A 77 -0.29 -3.84 -31.37
CA TRP A 77 0.94 -3.62 -32.15
C TRP A 77 0.90 -2.36 -33.03
N HIS A 78 -0.29 -1.79 -33.25
CA HIS A 78 -0.45 -0.53 -33.98
C HIS A 78 -1.71 0.23 -33.56
N HIS A 79 -1.81 1.53 -33.88
CA HIS A 79 -2.96 2.36 -33.48
C HIS A 79 -4.31 1.88 -34.04
N PHE A 80 -4.32 1.30 -35.24
CA PHE A 80 -5.53 0.75 -35.87
C PHE A 80 -5.88 -0.65 -35.37
N TRP A 81 -5.06 -1.28 -34.53
CA TRP A 81 -5.32 -2.63 -34.02
C TRP A 81 -6.74 -2.79 -33.43
N LYS A 82 -7.27 -1.73 -32.83
CA LYS A 82 -8.63 -1.69 -32.24
C LYS A 82 -9.76 -1.95 -33.25
N VAL A 83 -9.54 -1.68 -34.54
CA VAL A 83 -10.54 -1.91 -35.59
C VAL A 83 -10.41 -3.29 -36.24
N LEU A 84 -9.34 -4.04 -35.94
CA LEU A 84 -9.16 -5.39 -36.42
C LEU A 84 -10.10 -6.33 -35.70
N LYS A 85 -10.83 -7.15 -36.46
CA LYS A 85 -11.68 -8.21 -35.93
C LYS A 85 -11.42 -9.52 -36.68
N PRO A 86 -11.28 -10.65 -35.97
CA PRO A 86 -11.20 -11.95 -36.62
C PRO A 86 -12.55 -12.25 -37.30
N ARG A 87 -12.51 -12.70 -38.55
CA ARG A 87 -13.66 -13.12 -39.36
C ARG A 87 -14.08 -14.57 -39.05
N GLY A 88 -13.22 -15.36 -38.40
CA GLY A 88 -13.49 -16.75 -38.03
C GLY A 88 -12.72 -17.21 -36.80
N ALA A 89 -13.06 -18.39 -36.26
CA ALA A 89 -12.43 -18.95 -35.07
C ALA A 89 -10.94 -19.29 -35.27
N THR A 90 -10.58 -19.77 -36.46
CA THR A 90 -9.21 -20.10 -36.86
C THR A 90 -8.28 -18.89 -36.89
N GLN A 91 -8.83 -17.70 -37.16
CA GLN A 91 -8.05 -16.46 -37.28
C GLN A 91 -7.66 -15.85 -35.94
N ARG A 92 -8.21 -16.32 -34.81
CA ARG A 92 -7.91 -15.76 -33.47
C ARG A 92 -6.47 -15.97 -33.03
N ASN A 93 -5.81 -16.99 -33.57
CA ASN A 93 -4.44 -17.35 -33.21
C ASN A 93 -3.40 -16.86 -34.22
N LEU A 94 -3.78 -16.01 -35.18
CA LEU A 94 -2.83 -15.45 -36.14
C LEU A 94 -1.79 -14.58 -35.45
N MET A 95 -0.53 -14.81 -35.81
CA MET A 95 0.64 -14.05 -35.41
C MET A 95 1.04 -13.08 -36.51
N ILE A 96 1.77 -12.01 -36.17
CA ILE A 96 2.20 -11.05 -37.19
C ILE A 96 3.09 -11.71 -38.25
N THR A 97 3.93 -12.67 -37.86
CA THR A 97 4.74 -13.47 -38.78
C THR A 97 3.93 -14.15 -39.87
N ASP A 98 2.70 -14.56 -39.56
CA ASP A 98 1.83 -15.25 -40.53
C ASP A 98 1.41 -14.31 -41.66
N LEU A 99 1.37 -12.99 -41.41
CA LEU A 99 1.01 -11.95 -42.38
C LEU A 99 2.20 -11.39 -43.16
N THR A 100 3.42 -11.86 -42.88
CA THR A 100 4.65 -11.34 -43.49
C THR A 100 5.34 -12.35 -44.39
N GLU A 101 6.19 -11.84 -45.30
CA GLU A 101 7.09 -12.59 -46.18
C GLU A 101 8.52 -12.10 -45.99
N ASP A 102 9.48 -12.74 -46.69
CA ASP A 102 10.91 -12.37 -46.65
C ASP A 102 11.47 -12.28 -45.22
N GLN A 103 11.08 -13.23 -44.37
CA GLN A 103 11.42 -13.26 -42.94
C GLN A 103 11.00 -12.00 -42.18
N GLY A 104 9.85 -11.40 -42.53
CA GLY A 104 9.31 -10.24 -41.83
C GLY A 104 9.69 -8.89 -42.45
N ARG A 105 10.34 -8.88 -43.62
CA ARG A 105 10.75 -7.64 -44.31
C ARG A 105 9.64 -7.03 -45.15
N ALA A 106 8.68 -7.85 -45.60
CA ALA A 106 7.57 -7.42 -46.42
C ALA A 106 6.24 -7.97 -45.89
N TRP A 107 5.15 -7.27 -46.18
CA TRP A 107 3.81 -7.77 -45.92
C TRP A 107 3.38 -8.72 -47.06
N SER A 108 2.76 -9.85 -46.71
CA SER A 108 2.13 -10.72 -47.70
C SER A 108 0.78 -10.13 -48.10
N HIS A 109 0.69 -9.55 -49.29
CA HIS A 109 -0.57 -8.95 -49.75
C HIS A 109 -1.71 -9.99 -49.80
N ASP A 110 -1.42 -11.18 -50.30
CA ASP A 110 -2.41 -12.26 -50.45
C ASP A 110 -2.96 -12.71 -49.08
N LYS A 111 -2.09 -12.93 -48.10
CA LYS A 111 -2.54 -13.31 -46.74
C LYS A 111 -3.23 -12.17 -46.02
N LEU A 112 -2.83 -10.93 -46.24
CA LEU A 112 -3.54 -9.78 -45.68
C LEU A 112 -4.97 -9.69 -46.24
N VAL A 113 -5.15 -9.90 -47.54
CA VAL A 113 -6.48 -9.97 -48.17
C VAL A 113 -7.26 -11.18 -47.66
N GLU A 114 -6.64 -12.34 -47.51
CA GLU A 114 -7.31 -13.53 -46.99
C GLU A 114 -7.82 -13.34 -45.56
N PHE A 115 -6.96 -12.84 -44.66
CA PHE A 115 -7.25 -12.79 -43.22
C PHE A 115 -7.93 -11.50 -42.76
N LEU A 116 -7.60 -10.36 -43.35
CA LEU A 116 -8.17 -9.05 -42.99
C LEU A 116 -9.25 -8.59 -43.99
N GLY A 117 -9.20 -9.10 -45.21
CA GLY A 117 -10.03 -8.71 -46.36
C GLY A 117 -9.89 -7.26 -46.77
N THR A 118 -10.74 -6.83 -47.69
CA THR A 118 -10.61 -5.55 -48.42
C THR A 118 -11.11 -4.31 -47.65
N GLY A 119 -11.08 -4.37 -46.32
CA GLY A 119 -11.55 -3.26 -45.47
C GLY A 119 -10.50 -2.16 -45.22
N PRO A 120 -10.84 -1.11 -44.46
CA PRO A 120 -9.92 0.00 -44.14
C PRO A 120 -8.61 -0.45 -43.48
N ALA A 121 -8.64 -1.57 -42.74
CA ALA A 121 -7.46 -2.15 -42.10
C ALA A 121 -6.38 -2.56 -43.12
N LEU A 122 -6.77 -3.16 -44.24
CA LEU A 122 -5.85 -3.55 -45.30
C LEU A 122 -5.23 -2.32 -45.94
N GLN A 123 -6.03 -1.30 -46.26
CA GLN A 123 -5.53 -0.05 -46.83
C GLN A 123 -4.47 0.59 -45.93
N ILE A 124 -4.71 0.64 -44.62
CA ILE A 124 -3.74 1.23 -43.68
C ILE A 124 -2.48 0.37 -43.61
N ILE A 125 -2.57 -0.95 -43.56
CA ILE A 125 -1.39 -1.83 -43.55
C ILE A 125 -0.59 -1.69 -44.84
N CYS A 126 -1.25 -1.60 -45.99
CA CYS A 126 -0.60 -1.38 -47.28
C CYS A 126 0.07 0.00 -47.40
N THR A 127 -0.36 1.01 -46.63
CA THR A 127 0.36 2.30 -46.53
C THR A 127 1.59 2.24 -45.63
N LEU A 128 1.77 1.18 -44.82
CA LEU A 128 2.99 0.99 -44.05
C LEU A 128 4.10 0.52 -44.98
N PRO A 129 5.24 1.23 -45.07
CA PRO A 129 6.29 0.91 -46.03
C PRO A 129 6.92 -0.48 -45.82
N HIS A 130 6.85 -1.01 -44.59
CA HIS A 130 7.30 -2.35 -44.23
C HIS A 130 6.62 -2.79 -42.92
N PRO A 131 6.56 -4.09 -42.60
CA PRO A 131 6.18 -4.56 -41.27
C PRO A 131 7.08 -3.89 -40.21
N PRO A 132 6.56 -3.52 -39.03
CA PRO A 132 7.36 -2.81 -38.02
C PRO A 132 8.33 -3.74 -37.26
N MET A 133 8.89 -4.74 -37.95
CA MET A 133 9.85 -5.71 -37.44
C MET A 133 11.26 -5.12 -37.51
N ARG A 134 11.93 -5.01 -36.36
CA ARG A 134 13.26 -4.39 -36.28
C ARG A 134 14.40 -5.31 -36.67
N ASN A 135 14.45 -6.51 -36.09
CA ASN A 135 15.51 -7.49 -36.33
C ASN A 135 15.08 -8.86 -35.79
N ALA A 136 15.29 -9.94 -36.56
CA ALA A 136 14.90 -11.30 -36.15
C ALA A 136 15.63 -11.78 -34.88
N SER A 137 16.79 -11.19 -34.56
CA SER A 137 17.55 -11.47 -33.33
C SER A 137 17.01 -10.75 -32.09
N SER A 138 16.14 -9.74 -32.27
CA SER A 138 15.44 -9.09 -31.16
C SER A 138 14.09 -9.76 -30.95
N GLY A 139 13.78 -10.17 -29.72
CA GLY A 139 12.45 -10.72 -29.40
C GLY A 139 11.39 -9.63 -29.33
N ASP A 140 10.13 -9.98 -29.63
CA ASP A 140 9.01 -9.04 -29.47
C ASP A 140 8.86 -8.60 -28.02
N ARG A 141 8.54 -7.32 -27.84
CA ARG A 141 8.45 -6.73 -26.51
C ARG A 141 7.29 -5.76 -26.38
N LEU A 142 6.62 -5.82 -25.23
CA LEU A 142 5.65 -4.80 -24.83
C LEU A 142 6.37 -3.52 -24.40
N ILE A 143 6.03 -2.40 -25.02
CA ILE A 143 6.58 -1.07 -24.74
C ILE A 143 5.56 -0.18 -24.06
N PHE A 144 6.02 0.54 -23.04
CA PHE A 144 5.31 1.64 -22.43
C PHE A 144 5.72 2.96 -23.08
N SER A 145 4.89 3.49 -23.98
CA SER A 145 5.22 4.66 -24.83
C SER A 145 5.41 5.96 -24.05
N ALA A 146 5.01 6.02 -22.77
CA ALA A 146 5.19 7.19 -21.93
C ALA A 146 6.61 7.31 -21.32
N THR A 147 7.52 6.37 -21.57
CA THR A 147 8.93 6.43 -21.18
C THR A 147 9.85 6.27 -22.40
N LYS A 148 10.96 7.01 -22.44
CA LYS A 148 11.94 6.93 -23.54
C LYS A 148 12.57 5.53 -23.68
N SER A 149 12.72 4.81 -22.57
CA SER A 149 13.28 3.45 -22.55
C SER A 149 12.27 2.36 -22.94
N GLY A 150 10.98 2.70 -23.04
CA GLY A 150 9.90 1.73 -23.22
C GLY A 150 9.60 0.85 -22.01
N ASN A 151 10.37 0.97 -20.92
CA ASN A 151 10.14 0.22 -19.69
C ASN A 151 8.98 0.82 -18.90
N PHE A 152 8.18 -0.05 -18.28
CA PHE A 152 7.08 0.39 -17.43
C PHE A 152 7.60 1.14 -16.19
N SER A 153 7.11 2.37 -16.02
CA SER A 153 7.36 3.18 -14.82
C SER A 153 6.04 3.41 -14.09
N PHE A 154 5.94 2.86 -12.87
CA PHE A 154 4.74 3.07 -12.03
C PHE A 154 4.51 4.56 -11.74
N LYS A 155 5.58 5.33 -11.49
CA LYS A 155 5.52 6.77 -11.26
C LYS A 155 4.92 7.49 -12.47
N ARG A 156 5.41 7.18 -13.68
CA ARG A 156 4.90 7.80 -14.91
C ARG A 156 3.47 7.38 -15.19
N ALA A 157 3.14 6.10 -15.05
CA ALA A 157 1.78 5.61 -15.26
C ALA A 157 0.77 6.24 -14.28
N CYS A 158 1.15 6.44 -13.01
CA CYS A 158 0.32 7.18 -12.05
C CYS A 158 0.20 8.67 -12.40
N SER A 159 1.27 9.31 -12.90
CA SER A 159 1.16 10.71 -13.33
C SER A 159 0.14 10.90 -14.47
N LEU A 160 -0.01 9.91 -15.36
CA LEU A 160 -1.00 9.97 -16.44
C LEU A 160 -2.45 9.87 -15.93
N LEU A 161 -2.67 9.18 -14.79
CA LEU A 161 -3.98 9.10 -14.13
C LEU A 161 -4.39 10.42 -13.46
N GLN A 162 -3.41 11.14 -12.93
CA GLN A 162 -3.65 12.28 -12.05
C GLN A 162 -3.72 13.61 -12.82
N GLY A 163 -3.64 13.59 -14.16
CA GLY A 163 -3.48 14.80 -14.98
C GLY A 163 -2.09 15.42 -14.84
N PRO A 164 -1.84 16.66 -15.30
CA PRO A 164 -0.63 17.38 -14.92
C PRO A 164 -0.54 17.31 -13.39
N VAL A 165 0.60 16.81 -12.89
CA VAL A 165 0.85 16.64 -11.45
C VAL A 165 0.37 17.91 -10.77
N GLN A 166 -0.74 17.84 -10.03
CA GLN A 166 -1.08 18.90 -9.10
C GLN A 166 0.15 18.98 -8.21
N GLN A 167 0.92 20.04 -8.38
CA GLN A 167 2.05 20.31 -7.51
C GLN A 167 1.47 20.20 -6.11
N LEU A 168 2.03 19.29 -5.30
CA LEU A 168 1.68 19.23 -3.90
C LEU A 168 1.79 20.67 -3.39
N GLN A 169 0.72 21.16 -2.77
CA GLN A 169 0.73 22.50 -2.22
C GLN A 169 1.97 22.63 -1.32
N PRO A 170 2.65 23.80 -1.28
CA PRO A 170 3.89 23.96 -0.50
C PRO A 170 3.79 23.36 0.91
N MET A 171 2.66 23.60 1.58
CA MET A 171 2.27 23.03 2.87
C MET A 171 2.38 21.49 2.94
N GLN A 172 1.88 20.77 1.93
CA GLN A 172 1.96 19.31 1.87
C GLN A 172 3.39 18.83 1.65
N THR A 173 4.19 19.56 0.86
CA THR A 173 5.61 19.20 0.64
C THR A 173 6.42 19.35 1.92
N ASP A 174 6.16 20.39 2.71
CA ASP A 174 6.85 20.62 3.97
C ASP A 174 6.44 19.60 5.03
N LEU A 175 5.15 19.30 5.15
CA LEU A 175 4.67 18.23 6.02
C LEU A 175 5.26 16.87 5.64
N HIS A 176 5.38 16.59 4.35
CA HIS A 176 6.03 15.35 3.90
C HIS A 176 7.49 15.29 4.36
N LYS A 177 8.24 16.39 4.24
CA LYS A 177 9.62 16.45 4.76
C LYS A 177 9.65 16.24 6.27
N ILE A 178 8.80 16.93 7.03
CA ILE A 178 8.70 16.81 8.49
C ILE A 178 8.40 15.36 8.89
N ILE A 179 7.36 14.74 8.34
CA ILE A 179 6.95 13.37 8.71
C ILE A 179 8.07 12.36 8.45
N TRP A 180 8.76 12.45 7.32
CA TRP A 180 9.76 11.45 6.94
C TRP A 180 11.15 11.70 7.52
N HIS A 181 11.51 12.95 7.81
CA HIS A 181 12.85 13.32 8.28
C HIS A 181 12.89 13.74 9.75
N CYS A 182 11.75 13.84 10.45
CA CYS A 182 11.75 14.09 11.88
C CYS A 182 12.40 12.90 12.62
N PRO A 183 13.51 13.13 13.36
CA PRO A 183 14.15 12.11 14.17
C PRO A 183 13.23 11.71 15.32
N GLY A 184 13.30 10.43 15.75
CA GLY A 184 12.43 9.90 16.80
C GLY A 184 11.05 9.43 16.35
N LEU A 185 10.56 9.78 15.16
CA LEU A 185 9.32 9.17 14.66
C LEU A 185 9.52 7.72 14.25
N LEU A 186 8.81 6.80 14.93
CA LEU A 186 8.80 5.39 14.57
C LEU A 186 8.21 5.18 13.17
N PRO A 187 8.69 4.21 12.37
CA PRO A 187 8.20 3.98 11.00
C PRO A 187 6.67 3.79 10.89
N ARG A 188 6.05 3.16 11.90
CA ARG A 188 4.59 2.96 11.94
C ARG A 188 3.84 4.28 12.14
N VAL A 189 4.38 5.18 12.97
CA VAL A 189 3.82 6.51 13.23
C VAL A 189 3.99 7.40 12.00
N ARG A 190 5.15 7.36 11.32
CA ARG A 190 5.34 8.05 10.03
C ARG A 190 4.30 7.65 8.99
N LEU A 191 4.06 6.34 8.83
CA LEU A 191 3.05 5.85 7.90
C LEU A 191 1.64 6.29 8.29
N PHE A 192 1.33 6.33 9.59
CA PHE A 192 0.06 6.82 10.09
C PHE A 192 -0.14 8.31 9.81
N LEU A 193 0.84 9.17 10.12
CA LEU A 193 0.80 10.60 9.81
C LEU A 193 0.71 10.85 8.31
N TRP A 194 1.44 10.08 7.49
CA TRP A 194 1.32 10.16 6.04
C TRP A 194 -0.09 9.80 5.56
N LYS A 195 -0.73 8.78 6.14
CA LYS A 195 -2.13 8.47 5.84
C LYS A 195 -3.05 9.61 6.27
N LEU A 196 -2.80 10.23 7.42
CA LEU A 196 -3.58 11.35 7.92
C LEU A 196 -3.48 12.58 7.00
N LEU A 197 -2.26 12.89 6.53
CA LEU A 197 -1.98 13.94 5.54
C LEU A 197 -2.74 13.73 4.22
N ASN A 198 -2.94 12.48 3.81
CA ASN A 198 -3.63 12.12 2.57
C ASN A 198 -5.11 11.77 2.78
N ASN A 199 -5.68 12.08 3.96
CA ASN A 199 -7.05 11.71 4.36
C ASN A 199 -7.38 10.23 4.06
N ALA A 200 -6.41 9.35 4.31
CA ALA A 200 -6.41 7.94 3.92
C ALA A 200 -6.51 6.98 5.13
N ILE A 201 -6.76 7.49 6.33
CA ILE A 201 -7.07 6.65 7.48
C ILE A 201 -8.46 6.04 7.33
N PRO A 202 -8.68 4.76 7.69
CA PRO A 202 -9.93 4.06 7.43
C PRO A 202 -11.01 4.39 8.48
N THR A 203 -11.56 5.61 8.43
CA THR A 203 -12.79 5.93 9.18
C THR A 203 -14.01 5.35 8.47
N ARG A 204 -15.14 5.18 9.19
CA ARG A 204 -16.39 4.75 8.55
C ARG A 204 -16.86 5.75 7.49
N GLY A 205 -16.61 7.05 7.66
CA GLY A 205 -16.92 8.07 6.64
C GLY A 205 -16.08 7.93 5.38
N THR A 206 -14.77 7.71 5.50
CA THR A 206 -13.91 7.46 4.31
C THR A 206 -14.28 6.16 3.59
N TYR A 207 -14.74 5.16 4.34
CA TYR A 207 -15.23 3.90 3.77
C TYR A 207 -16.56 4.09 3.05
N ALA A 208 -17.53 4.78 3.68
CA ALA A 208 -18.83 5.09 3.10
C ALA A 208 -18.69 5.90 1.82
N ALA A 209 -17.87 6.95 1.81
CA ALA A 209 -17.60 7.76 0.62
C ALA A 209 -17.06 6.91 -0.55
N LYS A 210 -16.16 5.96 -0.27
CA LYS A 210 -15.61 5.04 -1.29
C LYS A 210 -16.65 4.05 -1.83
N LEU A 211 -17.70 3.76 -1.06
CA LEU A 211 -18.80 2.90 -1.46
C LEU A 211 -20.00 3.68 -2.03
N GLY A 212 -19.94 5.01 -2.09
CA GLY A 212 -21.09 5.84 -2.45
C GLY A 212 -22.23 5.77 -1.43
N GLN A 213 -21.91 5.49 -0.18
CA GLN A 213 -22.87 5.41 0.93
C GLN A 213 -22.83 6.67 1.79
N VAL A 214 -23.93 6.93 2.49
CA VAL A 214 -23.99 7.99 3.50
C VAL A 214 -23.08 7.63 4.66
N ALA A 215 -22.24 8.57 5.07
CA ALA A 215 -21.31 8.36 6.16
C ALA A 215 -22.07 8.20 7.49
N PRO A 216 -21.82 7.12 8.25
CA PRO A 216 -22.56 6.85 9.47
C PRO A 216 -22.10 7.78 10.62
N PRO A 217 -22.89 7.84 11.72
CA PRO A 217 -22.49 8.55 12.91
C PRO A 217 -21.22 7.96 13.53
N CYS A 218 -20.50 8.78 14.28
CA CYS A 218 -19.30 8.37 15.00
C CYS A 218 -19.60 7.19 15.95
N SER A 219 -18.89 6.09 15.78
CA SER A 219 -19.02 4.86 16.59
C SER A 219 -18.70 4.99 18.10
N VAL A 220 -18.30 6.17 18.56
CA VAL A 220 -17.92 6.42 19.96
C VAL A 220 -18.88 7.36 20.67
N CYS A 221 -19.32 8.42 20.00
CA CYS A 221 -20.21 9.42 20.60
C CYS A 221 -21.58 9.48 19.94
N ASP A 222 -21.84 8.66 18.91
CA ASP A 222 -23.09 8.59 18.16
C ASP A 222 -23.58 9.95 17.62
N GLN A 223 -22.64 10.89 17.42
CA GLN A 223 -22.89 12.26 16.99
C GLN A 223 -22.03 12.60 15.79
N GLY A 224 -22.61 13.35 14.84
CA GLY A 224 -21.92 13.87 13.66
C GLY A 224 -21.40 12.78 12.72
N THR A 225 -20.98 13.20 11.53
CA THR A 225 -20.42 12.30 10.53
C THR A 225 -19.04 11.78 10.97
N GLU A 226 -18.79 10.47 10.84
CA GLU A 226 -17.50 9.88 11.21
C GLU A 226 -16.39 10.18 10.18
N ASP A 227 -15.88 11.40 10.19
CA ASP A 227 -14.69 11.80 9.42
C ASP A 227 -13.41 11.82 10.27
N THR A 228 -12.28 12.03 9.59
CA THR A 228 -10.93 12.07 10.19
C THR A 228 -10.81 13.10 11.32
N MET A 229 -11.34 14.32 11.12
CA MET A 229 -11.22 15.41 12.09
C MET A 229 -12.15 15.21 13.28
N HIS A 230 -13.36 14.74 13.04
CA HIS A 230 -14.28 14.38 14.10
C HIS A 230 -13.67 13.30 14.98
N VAL A 231 -13.24 12.19 14.39
CA VAL A 231 -12.69 11.06 15.15
C VAL A 231 -11.48 11.43 15.98
N LEU A 232 -10.59 12.27 15.45
CA LEU A 232 -9.33 12.60 16.11
C LEU A 232 -9.38 13.83 17.01
N PHE A 233 -10.29 14.79 16.77
CA PHE A 233 -10.28 16.09 17.47
C PHE A 233 -11.65 16.59 17.93
N HIS A 234 -12.72 16.44 17.14
CA HIS A 234 -14.02 17.04 17.51
C HIS A 234 -14.95 16.14 18.32
N CYS A 235 -14.72 14.82 18.31
CA CYS A 235 -15.46 13.88 19.15
C CYS A 235 -15.31 14.29 20.62
N PRO A 236 -16.38 14.30 21.44
CA PRO A 236 -16.31 14.69 22.85
C PRO A 236 -15.20 13.97 23.63
N PHE A 237 -15.02 12.68 23.38
CA PHE A 237 -13.92 11.92 23.99
C PHE A 237 -12.54 12.41 23.53
N ALA A 238 -12.36 12.71 22.24
CA ALA A 238 -11.11 13.25 21.71
C ALA A 238 -10.80 14.62 22.33
N ARG A 239 -11.81 15.48 22.50
CA ARG A 239 -11.65 16.78 23.19
C ARG A 239 -11.14 16.60 24.61
N SER A 240 -11.72 15.67 25.38
CA SER A 240 -11.27 15.37 26.74
C SER A 240 -9.83 14.87 26.77
N LEU A 241 -9.44 14.00 25.83
CA LEU A 241 -8.06 13.53 25.69
C LEU A 241 -7.10 14.71 25.46
N TRP A 242 -7.37 15.55 24.47
CA TRP A 242 -6.50 16.68 24.14
C TRP A 242 -6.41 17.70 25.26
N PHE A 243 -7.53 17.96 25.96
CA PHE A 243 -7.55 18.81 27.15
C PHE A 243 -6.62 18.27 28.25
N SER A 244 -6.58 16.94 28.45
CA SER A 244 -5.73 16.29 29.45
C SER A 244 -4.26 16.07 29.04
N SER A 245 -3.94 16.17 27.75
CA SER A 245 -2.66 15.74 27.17
C SER A 245 -1.45 16.65 27.41
N GLY A 246 -1.60 17.77 28.14
CA GLY A 246 -0.54 18.77 28.34
C GLY A 246 -0.19 19.62 27.11
N PHE A 247 -0.64 19.25 25.90
CA PHE A 247 -0.37 20.00 24.66
C PHE A 247 -1.18 21.30 24.51
N ALA A 248 -2.15 21.59 25.39
CA ALA A 248 -3.03 22.76 25.31
C ALA A 248 -3.70 22.93 23.92
N ILE A 249 -4.15 21.82 23.31
CA ILE A 249 -4.79 21.84 21.99
C ILE A 249 -6.25 22.27 22.14
N ARG A 250 -6.56 23.46 21.62
CA ARG A 250 -7.92 23.98 21.48
C ARG A 250 -8.55 23.44 20.21
N THR A 251 -9.25 22.32 20.31
CA THR A 251 -9.80 21.58 19.17
C THR A 251 -10.74 22.40 18.28
N GLU A 252 -11.42 23.39 18.86
CA GLU A 252 -12.34 24.31 18.19
C GLU A 252 -11.63 25.37 17.32
N LEU A 253 -10.33 25.58 17.53
CA LEU A 253 -9.51 26.51 16.74
C LEU A 253 -8.69 25.79 15.67
N LEU A 254 -8.79 24.47 15.57
CA LEU A 254 -8.04 23.72 14.58
C LEU A 254 -8.63 23.94 13.18
N PRO A 255 -7.78 24.02 12.15
CA PRO A 255 -8.24 24.05 10.78
C PRO A 255 -9.14 22.85 10.44
N PRO A 256 -10.08 23.00 9.50
CA PRO A 256 -11.10 22.01 9.21
C PRO A 256 -10.57 20.75 8.51
N THR A 257 -9.37 20.81 7.93
CA THR A 257 -8.77 19.67 7.23
C THR A 257 -7.62 19.06 8.02
N SER A 258 -7.43 17.74 7.89
CA SER A 258 -6.31 17.04 8.56
C SER A 258 -4.94 17.55 8.11
N THR A 259 -4.81 18.00 6.87
CA THR A 259 -3.59 18.58 6.31
C THR A 259 -3.25 19.91 7.00
N GLU A 260 -4.19 20.85 7.01
CA GLU A 260 -3.98 22.18 7.61
C GLU A 260 -3.81 22.06 9.13
N MET A 261 -4.55 21.16 9.78
CA MET A 261 -4.39 20.87 11.20
C MET A 261 -2.99 20.32 11.51
N LEU A 262 -2.51 19.33 10.75
CA LEU A 262 -1.16 18.81 10.93
C LEU A 262 -0.11 19.89 10.69
N TYR A 263 -0.33 20.79 9.71
CA TYR A 263 0.56 21.91 9.48
C TYR A 263 0.59 22.84 10.68
N ALA A 264 -0.57 23.32 11.15
CA ALA A 264 -0.67 24.19 12.32
C ALA A 264 -0.02 23.58 13.57
N ILE A 265 -0.22 22.27 13.81
CA ILE A 265 0.44 21.57 14.91
C ILE A 265 1.95 21.49 14.69
N SER A 266 2.42 21.20 13.47
CA SER A 266 3.87 21.12 13.18
C SER A 266 4.60 22.46 13.29
N GLN A 267 3.90 23.58 13.11
CA GLN A 267 4.46 24.91 13.31
C GLN A 267 4.59 25.23 14.81
N ARG A 268 3.66 24.73 15.63
CA ARG A 268 3.61 24.97 17.07
C ARG A 268 4.46 23.99 17.90
N LEU A 269 4.46 22.72 17.52
CA LEU A 269 5.19 21.64 18.18
C LEU A 269 6.32 21.18 17.25
N GLN A 270 7.56 21.29 17.71
CA GLN A 270 8.76 20.93 16.95
C GLN A 270 9.61 19.92 17.71
N GLY A 271 10.47 19.18 17.00
CA GLY A 271 11.39 18.22 17.60
C GLY A 271 10.66 17.17 18.45
N GLU A 272 11.11 17.00 19.70
CA GLU A 272 10.53 16.02 20.63
C GLU A 272 9.04 16.26 20.94
N GLU A 273 8.59 17.51 21.01
CA GLU A 273 7.18 17.82 21.25
C GLU A 273 6.28 17.26 20.15
N PHE A 274 6.74 17.38 18.89
CA PHE A 274 6.02 16.83 17.74
C PHE A 274 5.99 15.31 17.78
N VAL A 275 7.09 14.67 18.19
CA VAL A 275 7.18 13.21 18.36
C VAL A 275 6.21 12.73 19.42
N ARG A 276 6.17 13.38 20.60
CA ARG A 276 5.23 13.05 21.68
C ARG A 276 3.78 13.21 21.23
N PHE A 277 3.47 14.30 20.55
CA PHE A 277 2.14 14.52 19.98
C PHE A 277 1.75 13.40 18.99
N ALA A 278 2.65 13.07 18.06
CA ALA A 278 2.41 12.03 17.05
C ALA A 278 2.23 10.64 17.68
N ASN A 279 3.00 10.32 18.72
CA ASN A 279 2.92 9.08 19.47
C ASN A 279 1.61 8.97 20.25
N LEU A 280 1.16 10.05 20.89
CA LEU A 280 -0.15 10.09 21.55
C LEU A 280 -1.29 9.94 20.55
N LEU A 281 -1.23 10.66 19.43
CA LEU A 281 -2.22 10.57 18.35
C LEU A 281 -2.32 9.15 17.78
N TRP A 282 -1.17 8.48 17.60
CA TRP A 282 -1.12 7.08 17.17
C TRP A 282 -1.70 6.13 18.23
N GLY A 283 -1.36 6.33 19.51
CA GLY A 283 -1.93 5.56 20.63
C GLY A 283 -3.45 5.68 20.69
N PHE A 284 -3.97 6.90 20.50
CA PHE A 284 -5.41 7.15 20.45
C PHE A 284 -6.07 6.40 19.30
N TRP A 285 -5.53 6.54 18.08
CA TRP A 285 -6.04 5.82 16.91
C TRP A 285 -6.06 4.30 17.14
N LYS A 286 -4.99 3.75 17.74
CA LYS A 286 -4.90 2.33 18.07
C LYS A 286 -5.96 1.88 19.05
N GLN A 287 -6.17 2.59 20.15
CA GLN A 287 -7.17 2.19 21.14
C GLN A 287 -8.58 2.32 20.58
N ARG A 288 -8.84 3.31 19.73
CA ARG A 288 -10.11 3.42 19.01
C ARG A 288 -10.34 2.22 18.09
N CYS A 289 -9.34 1.79 17.33
CA CYS A 289 -9.44 0.55 16.54
C CYS A 289 -9.73 -0.66 17.44
N ASP A 290 -9.05 -0.79 18.58
CA ASP A 290 -9.28 -1.90 19.50
C ASP A 290 -10.69 -1.83 20.12
N THR A 291 -11.24 -0.65 20.36
CA THR A 291 -12.63 -0.45 20.83
C THR A 291 -13.61 -0.97 19.79
N ILE A 292 -13.43 -0.60 18.53
CA ILE A 292 -14.34 -0.96 17.42
C ILE A 292 -14.26 -2.45 17.09
N PHE A 293 -13.05 -3.02 17.03
CA PHE A 293 -12.84 -4.38 16.52
C PHE A 293 -12.71 -5.44 17.62
N ARG A 294 -12.44 -5.05 18.87
CA ARG A 294 -12.24 -5.98 20.01
C ARG A 294 -13.15 -5.68 21.20
N GLY A 295 -14.03 -4.68 21.09
CA GLY A 295 -14.98 -4.33 22.15
C GLY A 295 -14.34 -3.78 23.42
N THR A 296 -13.09 -3.30 23.36
CA THR A 296 -12.45 -2.68 24.53
C THR A 296 -13.07 -1.31 24.83
N ARG A 297 -12.90 -0.80 26.05
CA ARG A 297 -13.36 0.56 26.39
C ARG A 297 -12.28 1.61 26.12
N LEU A 298 -12.70 2.76 25.62
CA LEU A 298 -11.84 3.94 25.54
C LEU A 298 -11.52 4.45 26.96
N SER A 299 -10.27 4.85 27.17
CA SER A 299 -9.77 5.32 28.44
C SER A 299 -8.61 6.27 28.19
N ILE A 300 -8.73 7.50 28.68
CA ILE A 300 -7.69 8.54 28.54
C ILE A 300 -6.37 8.05 29.12
N ASN A 301 -6.38 7.44 30.31
CA ASN A 301 -5.18 6.90 30.95
C ASN A 301 -4.48 5.88 30.06
N ARG A 302 -5.22 4.94 29.46
CA ARG A 302 -4.64 3.93 28.56
C ARG A 302 -4.00 4.57 27.32
N ILE A 303 -4.65 5.58 26.73
CA ILE A 303 -4.10 6.32 25.59
C ILE A 303 -2.82 7.05 26.00
N SER A 304 -2.82 7.73 27.15
CA SER A 304 -1.67 8.45 27.67
C SER A 304 -0.49 7.52 27.95
N HIS A 305 -0.73 6.36 28.58
CA HIS A 305 0.29 5.33 28.78
C HIS A 305 0.82 4.77 27.45
N MET A 306 -0.05 4.51 26.47
CA MET A 306 0.39 4.10 25.13
C MET A 306 1.26 5.16 24.46
N GLY A 307 0.87 6.44 24.55
CA GLY A 307 1.65 7.57 24.05
C GLY A 307 3.04 7.63 24.69
N ALA A 308 3.12 7.51 26.01
CA ALA A 308 4.38 7.48 26.76
C ALA A 308 5.25 6.27 26.40
N ALA A 309 4.65 5.09 26.23
CA ALA A 309 5.35 3.88 25.79
C ALA A 309 5.96 4.06 24.40
N PHE A 310 5.21 4.65 23.46
CA PHE A 310 5.74 4.96 22.12
C PHE A 310 6.82 6.04 22.15
N ASP A 311 6.71 7.04 23.03
CA ASP A 311 7.77 8.03 23.23
C ASP A 311 9.07 7.40 23.75
N HIS A 312 8.95 6.50 24.73
CA HIS A 312 10.09 5.75 25.24
C HIS A 312 10.75 4.90 24.13
N LEU A 313 9.94 4.19 23.33
CA LEU A 313 10.41 3.44 22.16
C LEU A 313 11.10 4.32 21.12
N SER A 314 10.54 5.51 20.85
CA SER A 314 11.12 6.50 19.96
C SER A 314 12.54 6.89 20.40
N ARG A 315 12.74 7.17 21.70
CA ARG A 315 14.04 7.53 22.28
C ARG A 315 15.06 6.38 22.16
N LEU A 316 14.64 5.15 22.49
CA LEU A 316 15.49 3.96 22.33
C LEU A 316 15.85 3.69 20.86
N SER A 317 14.92 3.94 19.93
CA SER A 317 15.19 3.73 18.50
C SER A 317 16.19 4.75 17.92
N ASN A 318 16.31 5.93 18.52
CA ASN A 318 17.28 6.93 18.10
C ASN A 318 18.70 6.61 18.59
N THR A 319 18.84 5.86 19.69
CA THR A 319 20.15 5.43 20.21
C THR A 319 20.66 4.14 19.58
N MET A 320 19.81 3.39 18.87
CA MET A 320 20.17 2.10 18.27
C MET A 320 19.94 2.08 16.75
N THR A 321 20.99 1.77 15.99
CA THR A 321 20.89 1.43 14.56
C THR A 321 20.31 0.02 14.42
N ILE A 322 19.00 -0.09 14.19
CA ILE A 322 18.29 -1.37 14.06
C ILE A 322 18.53 -1.97 12.65
N PRO A 323 19.18 -3.14 12.50
CA PRO A 323 19.18 -3.89 11.24
C PRO A 323 17.79 -4.48 10.97
N LYS A 324 17.47 -4.74 9.69
CA LYS A 324 16.16 -5.25 9.25
C LYS A 324 15.75 -6.51 10.03
N PRO A 325 14.48 -6.63 10.47
CA PRO A 325 14.04 -7.77 11.26
C PRO A 325 14.02 -9.07 10.43
N LEU A 326 14.55 -10.14 11.01
CA LEU A 326 14.29 -11.51 10.58
C LEU A 326 12.85 -11.87 10.97
N ARG A 327 12.13 -12.53 10.07
CA ARG A 327 10.72 -12.90 10.27
C ARG A 327 10.61 -14.02 11.31
N HIS A 328 10.19 -13.71 12.53
CA HIS A 328 9.68 -14.72 13.46
C HIS A 328 8.17 -14.90 13.29
N ILE A 329 7.75 -16.18 13.23
CA ILE A 329 6.36 -16.60 13.17
C ILE A 329 5.88 -16.75 14.61
N TRP A 330 4.79 -16.06 14.95
CA TRP A 330 4.15 -16.16 16.26
C TRP A 330 3.23 -17.38 16.30
N HIS A 331 3.38 -18.25 17.30
CA HIS A 331 2.32 -19.17 17.72
C HIS A 331 1.57 -18.52 18.89
N ALA A 332 0.26 -18.32 18.73
CA ALA A 332 -0.58 -17.76 19.78
C ALA A 332 -0.78 -18.80 20.90
N ILE A 333 -0.30 -18.51 22.10
CA ILE A 333 -0.69 -19.25 23.31
C ILE A 333 -1.97 -18.59 23.82
N SER A 334 -3.07 -19.35 23.82
CA SER A 334 -4.35 -18.95 24.39
C SER A 334 -4.25 -18.89 25.91
N ALA A 335 -4.34 -17.70 26.50
CA ALA A 335 -4.41 -17.54 27.95
C ALA A 335 -5.74 -18.12 28.46
N GLN A 336 -5.66 -19.13 29.33
CA GLN A 336 -6.77 -19.81 29.98
C GLN A 336 -6.85 -19.40 31.47
N ASP A 337 -7.18 -18.14 31.78
CA ASP A 337 -7.89 -17.76 33.02
C ASP A 337 -8.16 -16.23 33.07
N PRO A 338 -9.37 -15.75 33.38
CA PRO A 338 -9.66 -14.31 33.54
C PRO A 338 -9.21 -13.69 34.89
N LEU A 339 -8.63 -14.47 35.81
CA LEU A 339 -8.18 -13.99 37.13
C LEU A 339 -6.66 -13.84 37.27
N THR A 340 -5.87 -14.27 36.27
CA THR A 340 -4.41 -14.25 36.34
C THR A 340 -3.82 -13.06 35.59
N ALA A 341 -2.94 -12.30 36.26
CA ALA A 341 -2.10 -11.33 35.58
C ALA A 341 -1.11 -12.08 34.67
N SER A 342 -1.07 -11.72 33.39
CA SER A 342 -0.13 -12.28 32.40
C SER A 342 1.06 -11.35 32.23
N CYS A 343 2.26 -11.86 32.45
CA CYS A 343 3.50 -11.15 32.14
C CYS A 343 4.08 -11.67 30.83
N PHE A 344 4.26 -10.78 29.85
CA PHE A 344 4.91 -11.08 28.57
C PHE A 344 6.34 -10.53 28.62
N VAL A 345 7.30 -11.34 28.21
CA VAL A 345 8.72 -10.98 28.16
C VAL A 345 9.25 -11.20 26.76
N ASP A 346 10.19 -10.38 26.33
CA ASP A 346 10.87 -10.57 25.05
C ASP A 346 12.27 -9.95 25.10
N GLY A 347 13.24 -10.69 24.57
CA GLY A 347 14.61 -10.25 24.36
C GLY A 347 14.87 -10.00 22.87
N SER A 348 15.69 -9.00 22.57
CA SER A 348 16.14 -8.69 21.22
C SER A 348 17.65 -8.51 21.21
N PHE A 349 18.32 -9.04 20.18
CA PHE A 349 19.77 -9.04 20.09
C PHE A 349 20.25 -8.72 18.68
N SER A 350 21.32 -7.92 18.60
CA SER A 350 22.01 -7.59 17.37
C SER A 350 23.46 -8.07 17.44
N SER A 351 23.77 -9.12 16.67
CA SER A 351 25.10 -9.74 16.59
C SER A 351 26.20 -8.80 16.11
N ASN A 352 25.84 -7.76 15.36
CA ASN A 352 26.81 -6.87 14.72
C ASN A 352 27.41 -5.84 15.69
N ILE A 353 26.73 -5.56 16.80
CA ILE A 353 27.10 -4.49 17.74
C ILE A 353 27.17 -4.99 19.19
N SER A 354 27.01 -6.30 19.42
CA SER A 354 26.98 -6.92 20.76
C SER A 354 26.09 -6.18 21.76
N ASN A 355 24.94 -5.70 21.25
CA ASN A 355 23.93 -4.99 22.01
C ASN A 355 22.57 -5.62 21.75
N GLY A 356 21.65 -5.37 22.67
CA GLY A 356 20.31 -5.90 22.65
C GLY A 356 19.37 -5.08 23.52
N GLY A 357 18.09 -5.26 23.29
CA GLY A 357 17.02 -4.69 24.10
C GLY A 357 16.24 -5.80 24.76
N TRP A 358 15.73 -5.57 25.95
CA TRP A 358 14.88 -6.52 26.67
C TRP A 358 13.73 -5.79 27.32
N ALA A 359 12.57 -6.42 27.36
CA ALA A 359 11.37 -5.79 27.86
C ALA A 359 10.43 -6.78 28.53
N TYR A 360 9.60 -6.26 29.42
CA TYR A 360 8.42 -6.97 29.90
C TYR A 360 7.18 -6.09 29.84
N VAL A 361 6.03 -6.76 29.81
CA VAL A 361 4.70 -6.16 29.79
C VAL A 361 3.80 -6.99 30.68
N VAL A 362 3.38 -6.44 31.83
CA VAL A 362 2.38 -7.06 32.71
C VAL A 362 1.00 -6.56 32.31
N CYS A 363 0.11 -7.50 31.99
CA CYS A 363 -1.29 -7.24 31.69
C CYS A 363 -2.20 -8.02 32.64
N SER A 364 -3.25 -7.40 33.21
CA SER A 364 -4.33 -8.12 33.89
C SER A 364 -5.66 -7.79 33.22
N GLN A 365 -6.49 -8.80 32.93
CA GLN A 365 -7.79 -8.63 32.26
C GLN A 365 -7.69 -7.80 30.95
N GLY A 366 -6.58 -7.97 30.23
CA GLY A 366 -6.29 -7.21 29.01
C GLY A 366 -5.98 -5.73 29.24
N ILE A 367 -5.75 -5.29 30.49
CA ILE A 367 -5.28 -3.96 30.88
C ILE A 367 -3.78 -4.01 31.12
N LEU A 368 -3.04 -3.11 30.48
CA LEU A 368 -1.61 -2.91 30.74
C LEU A 368 -1.42 -2.31 32.12
N ILE A 369 -0.76 -3.03 33.02
CA ILE A 369 -0.46 -2.58 34.39
C ILE A 369 0.90 -1.89 34.43
N GLN A 370 1.93 -2.60 33.98
CA GLN A 370 3.31 -2.16 34.07
C GLN A 370 4.09 -2.68 32.89
N TYR A 371 5.09 -1.93 32.46
CA TYR A 371 6.04 -2.36 31.46
C TYR A 371 7.36 -1.67 31.72
N GLU A 372 8.43 -2.31 31.27
CA GLU A 372 9.76 -1.72 31.27
C GLU A 372 10.49 -2.20 30.04
N LEU A 373 11.27 -1.32 29.43
CA LEU A 373 12.13 -1.64 28.30
C LEU A 373 13.51 -1.11 28.61
N CYS A 374 14.51 -1.95 28.45
CA CYS A 374 15.90 -1.58 28.60
C CYS A 374 16.66 -1.96 27.32
N ALA A 375 17.78 -1.30 27.11
CA ALA A 375 18.72 -1.65 26.08
C ALA A 375 20.15 -1.45 26.58
N GLY A 376 21.06 -2.31 26.16
CA GLY A 376 22.44 -2.27 26.61
C GLY A 376 23.30 -3.30 25.90
N SER A 377 24.53 -3.43 26.39
CA SER A 377 25.44 -4.45 25.89
C SER A 377 25.04 -5.82 26.42
N VAL A 378 24.87 -6.75 25.49
CA VAL A 378 24.57 -8.15 25.75
C VAL A 378 25.40 -8.99 24.79
N SER A 379 25.97 -10.07 25.32
CA SER A 379 26.86 -10.98 24.61
C SER A 379 26.13 -12.00 23.74
N SER A 380 24.83 -12.23 23.97
CA SER A 380 24.04 -13.20 23.21
C SER A 380 22.53 -12.91 23.24
N PRO A 381 21.75 -13.48 22.28
CA PRO A 381 20.29 -13.45 22.33
C PRO A 381 19.74 -14.06 23.62
N PHE A 382 20.36 -15.13 24.09
CA PHE A 382 19.96 -15.80 25.33
C PHE A 382 20.12 -14.88 26.54
N GLN A 383 21.20 -14.08 26.58
CA GLN A 383 21.39 -13.11 27.64
C GLN A 383 20.31 -12.01 27.63
N SER A 384 19.87 -11.54 26.45
CA SER A 384 18.75 -10.58 26.38
C SER A 384 17.43 -11.17 26.85
N GLU A 385 17.14 -12.44 26.58
CA GLU A 385 15.94 -13.13 27.10
C GLU A 385 15.98 -13.28 28.62
N ILE A 386 17.14 -13.68 29.18
CA ILE A 386 17.33 -13.77 30.63
C ILE A 386 17.13 -12.42 31.29
N PHE A 387 17.66 -11.34 30.71
CA PHE A 387 17.45 -10.00 31.25
C PHE A 387 15.99 -9.56 31.19
N ALA A 388 15.26 -9.90 30.12
CA ALA A 388 13.81 -9.67 30.03
C ALA A 388 13.06 -10.41 31.16
N MET A 389 13.37 -11.69 31.37
CA MET A 389 12.76 -12.53 32.41
C MET A 389 13.10 -12.04 33.82
N HIS A 390 14.35 -11.73 34.10
CA HIS A 390 14.80 -11.24 35.41
C HIS A 390 14.13 -9.92 35.78
N MET A 391 14.04 -9.02 34.80
CA MET A 391 13.39 -7.72 34.97
C MET A 391 11.88 -7.88 35.21
N ALA A 392 11.24 -8.79 34.49
CA ALA A 392 9.84 -9.15 34.70
C ALA A 392 9.58 -9.74 36.09
N LEU A 393 10.42 -10.67 36.54
CA LEU A 393 10.27 -11.33 37.85
C LEU A 393 10.35 -10.32 38.99
N LYS A 394 11.32 -9.39 38.94
CA LYS A 394 11.41 -8.28 39.90
C LYS A 394 10.17 -7.40 39.91
N ALA A 395 9.61 -7.12 38.73
CA ALA A 395 8.41 -6.32 38.63
C ALA A 395 7.17 -7.04 39.17
N VAL A 396 7.04 -8.34 38.92
CA VAL A 396 5.94 -9.17 39.47
C VAL A 396 6.04 -9.26 40.99
N GLU A 397 7.25 -9.42 41.54
CA GLU A 397 7.51 -9.45 42.98
C GLU A 397 7.12 -8.11 43.65
N GLN A 398 7.47 -6.98 43.04
CA GLN A 398 7.08 -5.64 43.52
C GLN A 398 5.57 -5.40 43.48
N LEU A 399 4.87 -5.98 42.51
CA LEU A 399 3.43 -5.82 42.35
C LEU A 399 2.60 -6.72 43.29
N SER A 400 3.24 -7.59 44.09
CA SER A 400 2.56 -8.55 44.99
C SER A 400 1.50 -9.40 44.30
N LEU A 401 1.67 -9.68 43.00
CA LEU A 401 0.79 -10.53 42.22
C LEU A 401 1.20 -11.99 42.48
N GLN A 402 0.56 -12.65 43.45
CA GLN A 402 0.69 -14.10 43.69
C GLN A 402 -0.22 -14.91 42.76
#